data_AF-A0A2T5JHR4-F1
#
_entry.id   AF-A0A2T5JHR4-F1
#
_cell.length_a   1.000
_cell.length_b   1.000
_cell.length_c   1.000
_cell.angle_alpha   90.00
_cell.angle_beta   90.00
_cell.angle_gamma   90.00
#
_symmetry.space_group_name_H-M   'P 1'
#
loop_
_entity.id
_entity.type
_entity.pdbx_description
1 polymer ?
#
loop_
_entity_poly.entity_id
_entity_poly.type
_entity_poly.pdbx_seq_one_letter_code
_entity_poly.pdbx_strand_id
1 'polypeptide(L)'
;MNAERLFIAIVTTGLLVSCAPMTSHEAIQNTNMRTAAKNAKTRSDHDAIAKHFEDAARDMQAKISEQKKLLEQYESERLYGWQSHNLKSQTSALIRKYEQTVQSNMKQATSHRHMAWRFEEDRYAIDGGQAPHARKN
;
A
#
# COMPACT_ATOMS: atom_id res chain seq x y z
N MET A 1 -17.66 35.00 33.50
CA MET A 1 -16.89 34.14 32.56
C MET A 1 -17.45 34.38 31.17
N ASN A 2 -16.66 35.04 30.32
CA ASN A 2 -17.02 35.59 29.03
C ASN A 2 -16.71 34.59 27.90
N ALA A 3 -17.71 34.30 27.06
CA ALA A 3 -17.74 33.25 26.04
C ALA A 3 -16.66 33.38 24.94
N GLU A 4 -15.94 34.51 24.90
CA GLU A 4 -14.87 34.76 23.93
C GLU A 4 -13.57 34.02 24.25
N ARG A 5 -13.37 33.59 25.50
CA ARG A 5 -12.19 32.79 25.88
C ARG A 5 -12.35 31.30 25.56
N LEU A 6 -13.56 30.86 25.20
CA LEU A 6 -13.84 29.45 24.90
C LEU A 6 -13.47 29.08 23.46
N PHE A 7 -13.39 30.04 22.55
CA PHE A 7 -13.04 29.79 21.15
C PHE A 7 -11.55 29.57 20.91
N ILE A 8 -10.69 30.02 21.83
CA ILE A 8 -9.22 29.87 21.69
C ILE A 8 -8.75 28.48 22.16
N ALA A 9 -9.60 27.72 22.87
CA ALA A 9 -9.22 26.41 23.43
C ALA A 9 -9.60 25.20 22.55
N ILE A 10 -10.26 25.38 21.40
CA ILE A 10 -10.79 24.26 20.60
C ILE A 10 -9.89 23.90 19.40
N VAL A 11 -8.87 24.71 19.06
CA VAL A 11 -8.03 24.43 17.88
C VAL A 11 -6.92 23.39 18.16
N THR A 12 -6.70 22.97 19.41
CA THR A 12 -5.63 22.00 19.73
C THR A 12 -6.08 20.54 19.73
N THR A 13 -7.36 20.24 19.46
CA THR A 13 -7.85 18.85 19.50
C THR A 13 -8.42 18.43 18.16
N GLY A 14 -7.55 17.95 17.27
CA GLY A 14 -8.01 17.40 16.01
C GLY A 14 -6.90 17.11 15.03
N LEU A 15 -6.02 16.17 15.37
CA LEU A 15 -5.55 15.09 14.50
C LEU A 15 -4.47 14.33 15.28
N LEU A 16 -4.90 13.54 16.28
CA LEU A 16 -4.20 12.28 16.52
C LEU A 16 -4.55 11.38 15.33
N VAL A 17 -3.99 11.69 14.15
CA VAL A 17 -3.88 10.67 13.11
C VAL A 17 -3.06 9.59 13.76
N SER A 18 -3.74 8.48 13.99
CA SER A 18 -3.20 7.29 14.57
C SER A 18 -1.90 6.99 13.85
N CYS A 19 -0.77 7.30 14.49
CA CYS A 19 0.46 6.56 14.29
C CYS A 19 0.21 5.15 14.86
N ALA A 20 -0.76 4.43 14.29
CA ALA A 20 -0.84 3.02 14.46
C ALA A 20 0.40 2.48 13.76
N PRO A 21 1.38 1.90 14.48
CA PRO A 21 2.21 0.90 13.83
C PRO A 21 1.27 -0.05 13.10
N MET A 22 1.62 -0.44 11.85
CA MET A 22 0.86 -1.38 10.99
C MET A 22 -0.08 -2.18 11.86
N THR A 23 -1.38 -1.88 11.77
CA THR A 23 -2.34 -2.46 12.69
C THR A 23 -2.13 -3.98 12.66
N SER A 24 -2.28 -4.65 13.79
CA SER A 24 -2.12 -6.12 13.87
C SER A 24 -2.86 -6.82 12.73
N HIS A 25 -3.99 -6.25 12.30
CA HIS A 25 -4.72 -6.61 11.10
C HIS A 25 -3.90 -6.54 9.79
N GLU A 26 -3.25 -5.42 9.45
CA GLU A 26 -2.40 -5.30 8.26
C GLU A 26 -1.23 -6.32 8.29
N ALA A 27 -0.64 -6.56 9.47
CA ALA A 27 0.45 -7.53 9.63
C ALA A 27 -0.03 -9.00 9.43
N ILE A 28 -1.20 -9.34 9.98
CA ILE A 28 -1.84 -10.65 9.80
C ILE A 28 -2.25 -10.84 8.33
N GLN A 29 -2.88 -9.83 7.72
CA GLN A 29 -3.25 -9.87 6.31
C GLN A 29 -2.04 -10.04 5.39
N ASN A 30 -0.94 -9.34 5.67
CA ASN A 30 0.30 -9.50 4.90
C ASN A 30 0.87 -10.91 5.03
N THR A 31 0.85 -11.50 6.23
CA THR A 31 1.30 -12.87 6.47
C THR A 31 0.44 -13.90 5.75
N ASN A 32 -0.89 -13.72 5.79
CA ASN A 32 -1.84 -14.57 5.08
C ASN A 32 -1.65 -14.46 3.56
N MET A 33 -1.47 -13.26 3.04
CA MET A 33 -1.21 -13.03 1.62
C MET A 33 0.13 -13.58 1.17
N ARG A 34 1.17 -13.51 2.00
CA ARG A 34 2.46 -14.15 1.71
C ARG A 34 2.35 -15.67 1.66
N THR A 35 1.47 -16.25 2.49
CA THR A 35 1.15 -17.68 2.44
C THR A 35 0.34 -18.02 1.19
N ALA A 36 -0.65 -17.20 0.84
CA ALA A 36 -1.42 -17.34 -0.39
C ALA A 36 -0.52 -17.26 -1.63
N ALA A 37 0.45 -16.33 -1.65
CA ALA A 37 1.44 -16.19 -2.71
C ALA A 37 2.29 -17.44 -2.91
N LYS A 38 2.66 -18.14 -1.84
CA LYS A 38 3.38 -19.43 -1.92
C LYS A 38 2.51 -20.58 -2.43
N ASN A 39 1.21 -20.53 -2.15
CA ASN A 39 0.26 -21.59 -2.47
C ASN A 39 -0.54 -21.36 -3.75
N ALA A 40 -0.32 -20.22 -4.43
CA ALA A 40 -0.99 -19.87 -5.67
C ALA A 40 -0.65 -20.89 -6.77
N LYS A 41 -1.69 -21.44 -7.41
CA LYS A 41 -1.56 -22.49 -8.43
C LYS A 41 -2.20 -22.12 -9.75
N THR A 42 -3.00 -21.06 -9.76
CA THR A 42 -3.76 -20.63 -10.94
C THR A 42 -3.42 -19.19 -11.30
N ARG A 43 -3.69 -18.84 -12.56
CA ARG A 43 -3.67 -17.45 -13.02
C ARG A 43 -4.51 -16.55 -12.12
N SER A 44 -5.75 -16.95 -11.82
CA SER A 44 -6.67 -16.15 -11.00
C SER A 44 -6.12 -15.89 -9.60
N ASP A 45 -5.39 -16.85 -9.01
CA ASP A 45 -4.74 -16.66 -7.72
C ASP A 45 -3.69 -15.55 -7.82
N HIS A 46 -2.83 -15.61 -8.84
CA HIS A 46 -1.80 -14.60 -9.04
C HIS A 46 -2.37 -13.23 -9.40
N ASP A 47 -3.45 -13.14 -10.17
CA ASP A 47 -4.14 -11.87 -10.44
C ASP A 47 -4.75 -11.28 -9.17
N ALA A 48 -5.36 -12.11 -8.30
CA ALA A 48 -5.91 -11.64 -7.03
C ALA A 48 -4.81 -11.14 -6.08
N ILE A 49 -3.67 -11.84 -6.00
CA ILE A 49 -2.53 -11.41 -5.19
C ILE A 49 -1.91 -10.12 -5.74
N ALA A 50 -1.77 -10.00 -7.06
CA ALA A 50 -1.27 -8.79 -7.70
C ALA A 50 -2.15 -7.58 -7.33
N LYS A 51 -3.47 -7.74 -7.46
CA LYS A 51 -4.44 -6.71 -7.08
C LYS A 51 -4.32 -6.31 -5.61
N HIS A 52 -4.19 -7.26 -4.69
CA HIS A 52 -3.99 -6.94 -3.28
C HIS A 52 -2.76 -6.03 -3.05
N PHE A 53 -1.62 -6.33 -3.68
CA PHE A 53 -0.44 -5.49 -3.55
C PHE A 53 -0.58 -4.13 -4.25
N GLU A 54 -1.27 -4.07 -5.39
CA GLU A 54 -1.62 -2.81 -6.06
C GLU A 54 -2.48 -1.93 -5.14
N ASP A 55 -3.50 -2.52 -4.50
CA ASP A 55 -4.41 -1.83 -3.58
C ASP A 55 -3.63 -1.31 -2.36
N ALA A 56 -2.80 -2.16 -1.74
CA ALA A 56 -1.94 -1.76 -0.63
C ALA A 56 -0.93 -0.66 -1.02
N ALA A 57 -0.42 -0.65 -2.26
CA ALA A 57 0.43 0.43 -2.76
C ALA A 57 -0.35 1.75 -2.88
N ARG A 58 -1.61 1.71 -3.38
CA ARG A 58 -2.46 2.91 -3.46
C ARG A 58 -2.79 3.48 -2.09
N ASP A 59 -3.03 2.63 -1.10
CA ASP A 59 -3.26 3.07 0.28
C ASP A 59 -2.03 3.78 0.87
N MET A 60 -0.82 3.25 0.62
CA MET A 60 0.41 3.93 1.04
C MET A 60 0.63 5.25 0.28
N GLN A 61 0.26 5.32 -1.00
CA GLN A 61 0.34 6.55 -1.77
C GLN A 61 -0.56 7.65 -1.20
N ALA A 62 -1.76 7.30 -0.74
CA ALA A 62 -2.65 8.23 -0.04
C ALA A 62 -2.01 8.74 1.26
N LYS A 63 -1.41 7.84 2.07
CA LYS A 63 -0.68 8.22 3.30
C LYS A 63 0.52 9.13 2.98
N ILE A 64 1.26 8.89 1.91
CA ILE A 64 2.36 9.78 1.46
C ILE A 64 1.82 11.18 1.17
N SER A 65 0.71 11.30 0.44
CA SER A 65 0.10 12.59 0.11
C SER A 65 -0.33 13.36 1.36
N GLU A 66 -0.89 12.68 2.35
CA GLU A 66 -1.25 13.28 3.65
C GLU A 66 -0.02 13.78 4.40
N GLN A 67 1.02 12.95 4.53
CA GLN A 67 2.25 13.33 5.23
C GLN A 67 2.99 14.47 4.52
N LYS A 68 2.95 14.54 3.18
CA LYS A 68 3.54 15.66 2.41
C LYS A 68 2.85 16.98 2.72
N LYS A 69 1.50 17.00 2.79
CA LYS A 69 0.74 18.21 3.20
C LYS A 69 1.07 18.63 4.63
N LEU A 70 1.20 17.66 5.54
CA LEU A 70 1.55 17.93 6.93
C LEU A 70 2.98 18.50 7.06
N LEU A 71 3.93 17.95 6.29
CA LEU A 71 5.30 18.47 6.25
C LEU A 71 5.34 19.90 5.72
N GLU A 72 4.61 20.19 4.64
CA GLU A 72 4.48 21.54 4.08
C GLU A 72 3.93 22.52 5.13
N GLN A 73 2.90 22.12 5.88
CA GLN A 73 2.37 22.93 6.98
C GLN A 73 3.45 23.23 8.03
N TYR A 74 4.16 22.20 8.53
CA TYR A 74 5.24 22.39 9.51
C TYR A 74 6.41 23.23 8.99
N GLU A 75 6.68 23.17 7.68
CA GLU A 75 7.70 23.99 7.02
C GLU A 75 7.26 25.45 6.86
N SER A 76 5.98 25.68 6.60
CA SER A 76 5.40 27.03 6.47
C SER A 76 5.22 27.75 7.82
N GLU A 77 4.98 27.01 8.90
CA GLU A 77 4.82 27.56 10.23
C GLU A 77 6.18 27.87 10.88
N ARG A 78 6.29 29.04 11.54
CA ARG A 78 7.46 29.41 12.38
C ARG A 78 7.43 28.64 13.70
N LEU A 79 7.52 27.31 13.63
CA LEU A 79 7.67 26.43 14.78
C LEU A 79 9.12 26.50 15.28
N TYR A 80 9.31 26.77 16.57
CA TYR A 80 10.62 26.94 17.19
C TYR A 80 11.04 25.74 18.04
N GLY A 81 12.36 25.59 18.22
CA GLY A 81 12.95 24.61 19.14
C GLY A 81 12.95 23.17 18.63
N TRP A 82 13.32 22.26 19.53
CA TRP A 82 13.51 20.83 19.24
C TRP A 82 12.23 20.15 18.74
N GLN A 83 11.06 20.55 19.23
CA GLN A 83 9.76 19.98 18.84
C GLN A 83 9.47 20.19 17.35
N SER A 84 9.76 21.38 16.82
CA SER A 84 9.65 21.69 15.38
C SER A 84 10.51 20.77 14.52
N HIS A 85 11.78 20.65 14.87
CA HIS A 85 12.72 19.80 14.14
C HIS A 85 12.33 18.32 14.21
N ASN A 86 11.89 17.87 15.39
CA ASN A 86 11.46 16.50 15.62
C ASN A 86 10.22 16.14 14.79
N LEU A 87 9.22 17.04 14.70
CA LEU A 87 8.03 16.83 13.87
C LEU A 87 8.39 16.70 12.38
N LYS A 88 9.19 17.63 11.84
CA LYS A 88 9.64 17.59 10.44
C LYS A 88 10.41 16.33 10.10
N SER A 89 11.35 15.94 10.98
CA SER A 89 12.16 14.73 10.81
C SER A 89 11.30 13.46 10.85
N GLN A 90 10.38 13.35 11.81
CA GLN A 90 9.46 12.22 11.91
C GLN A 90 8.55 12.10 10.68
N THR A 91 7.93 13.20 10.24
CA THR A 91 7.08 13.21 9.04
C THR A 91 7.88 12.82 7.78
N SER A 92 9.09 13.35 7.64
CA SER A 92 10.00 12.97 6.55
C SER A 92 10.37 11.48 6.57
N ALA A 93 10.60 10.91 7.75
CA ALA A 93 10.87 9.48 7.91
C ALA A 93 9.67 8.61 7.54
N LEU A 94 8.45 9.04 7.92
CA LEU A 94 7.20 8.35 7.53
C LEU A 94 7.00 8.37 6.01
N ILE A 95 7.21 9.51 5.35
CA ILE A 95 7.13 9.62 3.88
C ILE A 95 8.05 8.59 3.23
N ARG A 96 9.34 8.56 3.62
CA ARG A 96 10.33 7.63 3.06
C ARG A 96 9.93 6.17 3.29
N LYS A 97 9.42 5.84 4.48
CA LYS A 97 8.97 4.48 4.81
C LYS A 97 7.79 4.04 3.93
N TYR A 98 6.81 4.92 3.71
CA TYR A 98 5.69 4.60 2.84
C TYR A 98 6.13 4.51 1.38
N GLU A 99 7.02 5.37 0.90
CA GLU A 99 7.57 5.29 -0.46
C GLU A 99 8.29 3.95 -0.71
N GLN A 100 9.10 3.49 0.25
CA GLN A 100 9.72 2.16 0.20
C GLN A 100 8.68 1.03 0.17
N THR A 101 7.59 1.19 0.92
CA THR A 101 6.50 0.21 0.97
C THR A 101 5.73 0.16 -0.36
N VAL A 102 5.46 1.31 -0.99
CA VAL A 102 4.89 1.40 -2.34
C VAL A 102 5.77 0.63 -3.33
N GLN A 103 7.07 0.89 -3.35
CA GLN A 103 8.00 0.21 -4.25
C GLN A 103 8.00 -1.30 -4.05
N SER A 104 8.04 -1.76 -2.79
CA SER A 104 8.00 -3.19 -2.46
C SER A 104 6.70 -3.85 -2.92
N ASN A 105 5.56 -3.23 -2.64
CA ASN A 105 4.24 -3.73 -3.03
C ASN A 105 4.11 -3.78 -4.57
N MET A 106 4.50 -2.72 -5.27
CA MET A 106 4.47 -2.70 -6.73
C MET A 106 5.37 -3.78 -7.34
N LYS A 107 6.54 -4.05 -6.76
CA LYS A 107 7.41 -5.15 -7.21
C LYS A 107 6.74 -6.51 -7.05
N GLN A 108 6.06 -6.76 -5.93
CA GLN A 108 5.28 -7.98 -5.72
C GLN A 108 4.14 -8.09 -6.73
N ALA A 109 3.37 -7.02 -6.91
CA ALA A 109 2.29 -6.96 -7.88
C ALA A 109 2.75 -7.33 -9.30
N THR A 110 3.80 -6.66 -9.80
CA THR A 110 4.37 -6.92 -11.13
C THR A 110 4.84 -8.36 -11.26
N SER A 111 5.50 -8.92 -10.24
CA SER A 111 5.92 -10.32 -10.25
C SER A 111 4.73 -11.27 -10.39
N HIS A 112 3.63 -11.01 -9.69
CA HIS A 112 2.43 -11.82 -9.76
C HIS A 112 1.68 -11.66 -11.09
N ARG A 113 1.61 -10.46 -11.67
CA ARG A 113 1.09 -10.25 -13.03
C ARG A 113 1.86 -11.06 -14.07
N HIS A 114 3.19 -11.04 -13.99
CA HIS A 114 4.02 -11.84 -14.88
C HIS A 114 3.78 -13.34 -14.73
N MET A 115 3.63 -13.84 -13.50
CA MET A 115 3.26 -15.24 -13.28
C MET A 115 1.88 -15.58 -13.86
N ALA A 116 0.89 -14.70 -13.68
CA ALA A 116 -0.45 -14.88 -14.26
C ALA A 116 -0.39 -14.99 -15.80
N TRP A 117 0.36 -14.11 -16.48
CA TRP A 117 0.53 -14.17 -17.93
C TRP A 117 1.20 -15.46 -18.41
N ARG A 118 2.22 -15.95 -17.70
CA ARG A 118 2.87 -17.23 -18.06
C ARG A 118 1.92 -18.42 -17.98
N PHE A 119 0.99 -18.42 -17.02
CA PHE A 119 -0.06 -19.44 -16.99
C PHE A 119 -1.01 -19.38 -18.19
N GLU A 120 -1.27 -18.20 -18.75
CA GLU A 120 -2.08 -18.09 -19.98
C GLU A 120 -1.33 -18.65 -21.19
N GLU A 121 -0.05 -18.31 -21.32
CA GLU A 121 0.82 -18.77 -22.40
C GLU A 121 0.99 -20.29 -22.39
N ASP A 122 1.31 -20.87 -21.22
CA ASP A 122 1.48 -22.32 -21.07
C ASP A 122 0.17 -23.07 -21.37
N ARG A 123 -0.99 -22.55 -20.93
CA ARG A 123 -2.29 -23.16 -21.22
C ARG A 123 -2.63 -23.11 -22.71
N TYR A 124 -2.34 -22.00 -23.38
CA TYR A 124 -2.58 -21.86 -24.81
C TYR A 124 -1.71 -22.82 -25.64
N ALA A 125 -0.45 -23.02 -25.24
CA ALA A 125 0.46 -23.96 -25.87
C ALA A 125 0.01 -25.43 -25.72
N ILE A 126 -0.55 -25.80 -24.56
CA ILE A 126 -1.08 -27.16 -24.31
C ILE A 126 -2.35 -27.41 -25.13
N ASP A 127 -3.28 -26.47 -25.17
CA ASP A 127 -4.56 -26.62 -25.88
C ASP A 127 -4.37 -26.59 -27.41
N GLY A 128 -3.48 -25.72 -27.91
CA GLY A 128 -3.10 -25.66 -29.33
C GLY A 128 -2.35 -26.89 -29.85
N GLY A 129 -1.78 -27.71 -28.97
CA GLY A 129 -1.14 -28.98 -29.31
C GLY A 129 -2.12 -30.16 -29.48
N GLN A 130 -3.37 -30.02 -29.02
CA GLN A 130 -4.40 -31.06 -29.08
C GLN A 130 -5.34 -30.81 -30.28
N ALA A 131 -4.82 -30.84 -31.51
CA ALA A 131 -5.69 -30.83 -32.70
C ALA A 131 -6.60 -32.08 -32.69
N PRO A 132 -7.90 -31.97 -33.04
CA PRO A 132 -8.80 -33.12 -33.05
C PRO A 132 -8.31 -34.14 -34.07
N HIS A 133 -7.97 -35.36 -33.64
CA HIS A 133 -7.78 -36.48 -34.54
C HIS A 133 -9.10 -36.73 -35.29
N ALA A 134 -9.15 -36.23 -36.53
CA ALA A 134 -10.23 -36.51 -37.46
C ALA A 134 -10.30 -38.04 -37.67
N ARG A 135 -11.34 -38.66 -37.09
CA ARG A 135 -11.76 -40.01 -37.44
C ARG A 135 -12.08 -40.02 -38.93
N LYS A 136 -11.22 -40.67 -39.71
CA LYS A 136 -11.50 -41.03 -41.10
C LYS A 136 -12.42 -42.24 -41.07
N ASN A 137 -13.65 -42.06 -41.55
CA ASN A 137 -14.48 -43.15 -42.05
C ASN A 137 -14.28 -43.23 -43.56
#